data_AF-A0A545UJE3-F1
#
_entry.id   AF-A0A545UJE3-F1
#
_cell.length_a   1.000
_cell.length_b   1.000
_cell.length_c   1.000
_cell.angle_alpha   90.00
_cell.angle_beta   90.00
_cell.angle_gamma   90.00
#
_symmetry.space_group_name_H-M   'P 1'
#
loop_
_entity.id
_entity.type
_entity.pdbx_description
1 polymer ?
#
loop_
_entity_poly.entity_id
_entity_poly.type
_entity_poly.pdbx_seq_one_letter_code
_entity_poly.pdbx_strand_id
1 'polypeptide(L)'
;MKLIYQITLTLILATSTSTVIAGSQNTSENNYIIARQDKTIKLTKLLDAVSKQSKKKFLIDSEVGVNVVAYGIDTDDITYNELLHLLGRNQMTAVDLDNYVNIIPARKAKRFAQVLPSATGQKIENDSQWVTKIVDCGNLDVKQLIPALRTLIDVNGHMAFYEPSNSLILVAPNATVVRVENIMMELNKNNPKRKS
;
A
#
# COMPACT_ATOMS: atom_id res chain seq x y z
N MET A 1 -82.71 -21.90 -0.16
CA MET A 1 -82.51 -20.98 0.99
C MET A 1 -81.05 -20.54 0.96
N LYS A 2 -80.79 -19.27 0.58
CA LYS A 2 -79.55 -18.45 0.67
C LYS A 2 -78.18 -19.17 0.52
N LEU A 3 -77.25 -18.75 -0.34
CA LEU A 3 -76.48 -17.50 -0.24
C LEU A 3 -75.45 -17.50 -1.40
N ILE A 4 -75.56 -16.67 -2.45
CA ILE A 4 -74.90 -15.35 -2.64
C ILE A 4 -73.37 -15.35 -2.47
N TYR A 5 -72.62 -15.29 -3.60
CA TYR A 5 -71.53 -14.34 -3.91
C TYR A 5 -71.06 -14.62 -5.37
N GLN A 6 -71.46 -13.86 -6.38
CA GLN A 6 -70.77 -12.64 -6.90
C GLN A 6 -69.26 -12.87 -7.15
N ILE A 7 -68.62 -12.50 -8.27
CA ILE A 7 -68.95 -11.67 -9.42
C ILE A 7 -67.85 -11.92 -10.48
N THR A 8 -68.23 -11.74 -11.75
CA THR A 8 -67.49 -11.57 -13.03
C THR A 8 -66.05 -10.99 -12.95
N LEU A 9 -65.15 -11.07 -13.94
CA LEU A 9 -65.27 -10.45 -15.28
C LEU A 9 -63.91 -10.50 -16.04
N THR A 10 -64.01 -10.68 -17.35
CA THR A 10 -63.17 -10.16 -18.47
C THR A 10 -61.70 -10.53 -18.70
N LEU A 11 -61.55 -11.23 -19.82
CA LEU A 11 -60.57 -11.11 -20.90
C LEU A 11 -60.47 -9.68 -21.48
N ILE A 12 -59.27 -9.11 -21.56
CA ILE A 12 -58.92 -8.00 -22.48
C ILE A 12 -57.49 -8.24 -23.01
N LEU A 13 -57.38 -8.49 -24.32
CA LEU A 13 -56.13 -8.35 -25.08
C LEU A 13 -55.85 -6.86 -25.27
N ALA A 14 -54.72 -6.37 -24.75
CA ALA A 14 -54.20 -5.06 -25.10
C ALA A 14 -52.79 -5.22 -25.69
N THR A 15 -52.70 -5.17 -27.02
CA THR A 15 -51.44 -5.02 -27.74
C THR A 15 -50.97 -3.58 -27.64
N SER A 16 -50.01 -3.29 -26.76
CA SER A 16 -49.30 -2.01 -26.79
C SER A 16 -48.11 -2.10 -27.73
N THR A 17 -48.24 -1.49 -28.90
CA THR A 17 -47.13 -1.16 -29.79
C THR A 17 -46.33 0.00 -29.17
N SER A 18 -45.16 -0.30 -28.63
CA SER A 18 -44.21 0.74 -28.20
C SER A 18 -43.34 1.16 -29.37
N THR A 19 -43.54 2.38 -29.84
CA THR A 19 -42.68 3.13 -30.76
C THR A 19 -41.29 3.30 -30.15
N VAL A 20 -40.26 2.88 -30.87
CA VAL A 20 -38.85 3.11 -30.50
C VAL A 20 -38.48 4.54 -30.88
N ILE A 21 -38.42 5.43 -29.90
CA ILE A 21 -37.74 6.73 -30.05
C ILE A 21 -36.24 6.45 -29.92
N ALA A 22 -35.51 6.64 -31.02
CA ALA A 22 -34.05 6.60 -31.06
C ALA A 22 -33.49 7.78 -30.24
N GLY A 23 -33.28 7.55 -28.94
CA GLY A 23 -32.50 8.40 -28.05
C GLY A 23 -31.07 7.89 -27.97
N SER A 24 -30.13 8.75 -28.36
CA SER A 24 -28.68 8.55 -28.34
C SER A 24 -28.18 7.85 -27.06
N GLN A 25 -27.72 6.61 -27.18
CA GLN A 25 -26.98 5.92 -26.13
C GLN A 25 -25.51 6.32 -26.27
N ASN A 26 -25.07 7.28 -25.45
CA ASN A 26 -23.66 7.54 -25.20
C ASN A 26 -23.00 6.23 -24.75
N THR A 27 -22.09 5.71 -25.56
CA THR A 27 -21.22 4.59 -25.22
C THR A 27 -20.20 5.07 -24.18
N SER A 28 -20.60 5.10 -22.92
CA SER A 28 -19.65 5.13 -21.81
C SER A 28 -19.13 3.71 -21.62
N GLU A 29 -17.93 3.44 -22.11
CA GLU A 29 -17.12 2.28 -21.75
C GLU A 29 -16.86 2.29 -20.24
N ASN A 30 -17.82 1.77 -19.47
CA ASN A 30 -17.60 1.40 -18.08
C ASN A 30 -16.79 0.09 -18.07
N ASN A 31 -15.48 0.23 -18.22
CA ASN A 31 -14.53 -0.81 -17.86
C ASN A 31 -14.65 -1.09 -16.35
N TYR A 32 -15.55 -2.01 -15.98
CA TYR A 32 -15.48 -2.63 -14.68
C TYR A 32 -14.14 -3.38 -14.62
N ILE A 33 -13.25 -2.93 -13.74
CA ILE A 33 -12.04 -3.67 -13.38
C ILE A 33 -12.53 -5.04 -12.89
N ILE A 34 -12.27 -6.10 -13.65
CA ILE A 34 -12.54 -7.47 -13.22
C ILE A 34 -11.88 -7.63 -11.85
N ALA A 35 -12.68 -7.85 -10.81
CA ALA A 35 -12.18 -8.22 -9.50
C ALA A 35 -11.42 -9.55 -9.68
N ARG A 36 -10.10 -9.45 -9.88
CA ARG A 36 -9.22 -10.60 -10.03
C ARG A 36 -9.28 -11.36 -8.70
N GLN A 37 -9.81 -12.58 -8.72
CA GLN A 37 -10.02 -13.42 -7.53
C GLN A 37 -8.76 -13.44 -6.64
N ASP A 38 -8.98 -13.29 -5.33
CA ASP A 38 -7.99 -13.47 -4.28
C ASP A 38 -7.35 -14.86 -4.43
N LYS A 39 -6.15 -14.89 -4.99
CA LYS A 39 -5.42 -16.14 -5.17
C LYS A 39 -4.47 -16.29 -3.98
N THR A 40 -4.82 -17.21 -3.09
CA THR A 40 -3.90 -17.64 -2.02
C THR A 40 -2.82 -18.51 -2.63
N ILE A 41 -1.57 -18.05 -2.55
CA ILE A 41 -0.39 -18.72 -3.11
C ILE A 41 0.60 -19.01 -2.00
N LYS A 42 1.32 -20.12 -2.10
CA LYS A 42 2.41 -20.42 -1.17
C LYS A 42 3.57 -19.45 -1.39
N LEU A 43 4.03 -18.82 -0.32
CA LEU A 43 5.16 -17.88 -0.36
C LEU A 43 6.39 -18.50 -1.04
N THR A 44 6.67 -19.77 -0.75
CA THR A 44 7.81 -20.50 -1.34
C THR A 44 7.77 -20.52 -2.86
N LYS A 45 6.59 -20.69 -3.49
CA LYS A 45 6.46 -20.67 -4.95
C LYS A 45 6.88 -19.31 -5.53
N LEU A 46 6.47 -18.23 -4.88
CA LEU A 46 6.82 -16.86 -5.30
C LEU A 46 8.33 -16.61 -5.14
N LEU A 47 8.91 -17.01 -4.01
CA LEU A 47 10.34 -16.88 -3.77
C LEU A 47 11.16 -17.70 -4.77
N ASP A 48 10.71 -18.89 -5.14
CA ASP A 48 11.38 -19.73 -6.13
C ASP A 48 11.39 -19.06 -7.52
N ALA A 49 10.26 -18.45 -7.94
CA ALA A 49 10.18 -17.72 -9.20
C ALA A 49 11.15 -16.52 -9.21
N VAL A 50 11.10 -15.69 -8.16
CA VAL A 50 11.93 -14.50 -8.05
C VAL A 50 13.41 -14.84 -7.87
N SER A 51 13.75 -15.92 -7.16
CA SER A 51 15.15 -16.32 -6.93
C SER A 51 15.88 -16.63 -8.24
N LYS A 52 15.19 -17.25 -9.20
CA LYS A 52 15.75 -17.59 -10.52
C LYS A 52 16.05 -16.34 -11.33
N GLN A 53 15.14 -15.37 -11.31
CA GLN A 53 15.28 -14.12 -12.06
C GLN A 53 16.27 -13.15 -11.40
N SER A 54 16.17 -12.95 -10.09
CA SER A 54 16.96 -11.98 -9.33
C SER A 54 18.34 -12.50 -8.87
N LYS A 55 18.58 -13.82 -8.96
CA LYS A 55 19.77 -14.52 -8.44
C LYS A 55 20.00 -14.31 -6.92
N LYS A 56 18.97 -13.87 -6.19
CA LYS A 56 19.00 -13.72 -4.73
C LYS A 56 18.60 -15.02 -4.04
N LYS A 57 19.22 -15.31 -2.90
CA LYS A 57 18.83 -16.42 -2.02
C LYS A 57 17.93 -15.90 -0.93
N PHE A 58 16.81 -16.57 -0.67
CA PHE A 58 15.85 -16.16 0.34
C PHE A 58 15.91 -17.05 1.58
N LEU A 59 15.84 -16.45 2.76
CA LEU A 59 15.58 -17.12 4.03
C LEU A 59 14.21 -16.68 4.55
N ILE A 60 13.50 -17.57 5.23
CA ILE A 60 12.16 -17.30 5.76
C ILE A 60 12.22 -17.46 7.28
N ASP A 61 11.87 -16.41 8.03
CA ASP A 61 11.71 -16.48 9.48
C ASP A 61 10.52 -17.37 9.85
N SER A 62 10.64 -18.13 10.94
CA SER A 62 9.63 -19.12 11.36
C SER A 62 8.25 -18.52 11.67
N GLU A 63 8.18 -17.21 11.95
CA GLU A 63 6.91 -16.51 12.23
C GLU A 63 6.20 -16.02 10.96
N VAL A 64 6.80 -16.20 9.79
CA VAL A 64 6.20 -15.79 8.52
C VAL A 64 5.14 -16.80 8.08
N GLY A 65 3.97 -16.29 7.68
CA GLY A 65 2.90 -17.10 7.13
C GLY A 65 3.30 -17.81 5.84
N VAL A 66 2.89 -19.08 5.70
CA VAL A 66 3.20 -19.91 4.52
C VAL A 66 2.44 -19.45 3.27
N ASN A 67 1.30 -18.78 3.46
CA ASN A 67 0.39 -18.37 2.40
C ASN A 67 0.38 -16.85 2.26
N VAL A 68 0.29 -16.39 1.02
CA VAL A 68 0.24 -14.98 0.67
C VAL A 68 -0.96 -14.74 -0.24
N VAL A 69 -1.69 -13.66 0.03
CA VAL A 69 -2.80 -13.24 -0.81
C VAL A 69 -2.23 -12.33 -1.90
N ALA A 70 -2.30 -12.80 -3.15
CA ALA A 70 -1.91 -12.02 -4.31
C ALA A 70 -3.15 -11.54 -5.07
N TYR A 71 -3.17 -10.26 -5.43
CA TYR A 71 -4.18 -9.64 -6.27
C TYR A 71 -3.51 -9.13 -7.53
N GLY A 72 -4.04 -9.43 -8.71
CA GLY A 72 -3.55 -8.79 -9.93
C GLY A 72 -2.26 -9.35 -10.52
N ILE A 73 -1.52 -10.19 -9.78
CA ILE A 73 -0.14 -10.57 -10.12
C ILE A 73 -0.10 -11.97 -10.72
N ASP A 74 0.64 -12.11 -11.83
CA ASP A 74 1.00 -13.41 -12.35
C ASP A 74 2.15 -13.99 -11.52
N THR A 75 1.99 -15.21 -11.02
CA THR A 75 2.97 -15.83 -10.12
C THR A 75 4.22 -16.31 -10.84
N ASP A 76 4.13 -16.49 -12.16
CA ASP A 76 5.17 -17.17 -12.92
C ASP A 76 6.21 -16.19 -13.50
N ASP A 77 5.89 -14.88 -13.55
CA ASP A 77 6.78 -13.79 -14.01
C ASP A 77 6.82 -12.60 -13.04
N ILE A 78 6.74 -12.88 -11.73
CA ILE A 78 6.77 -11.85 -10.69
C ILE A 78 8.18 -11.25 -10.56
N THR A 79 8.28 -9.93 -10.63
CA THR A 79 9.55 -9.21 -10.42
C THR A 79 9.91 -9.09 -8.93
N TYR A 80 11.18 -8.78 -8.63
CA TYR A 80 11.61 -8.56 -7.24
C TYR A 80 10.84 -7.40 -6.57
N ASN A 81 10.60 -6.30 -7.27
CA ASN A 81 9.86 -5.16 -6.71
C ASN A 81 8.39 -5.50 -6.43
N GLU A 82 7.74 -6.28 -7.31
CA GLU A 82 6.37 -6.75 -7.07
C GLU A 82 6.28 -7.70 -5.88
N LEU A 83 7.27 -8.58 -5.70
CA LEU A 83 7.38 -9.41 -4.50
C LEU A 83 7.41 -8.55 -3.25
N LEU A 84 8.23 -7.49 -3.22
CA LEU A 84 8.38 -6.61 -2.06
C LEU A 84 7.08 -5.88 -1.71
N HIS A 85 6.34 -5.40 -2.72
CA HIS A 85 5.02 -4.80 -2.54
C HIS A 85 4.01 -5.82 -1.99
N LEU A 86 4.02 -7.04 -2.53
CA LEU A 86 3.15 -8.13 -2.10
C LEU A 86 3.45 -8.56 -0.67
N LEU A 87 4.73 -8.62 -0.27
CA LEU A 87 5.13 -8.85 1.12
C LEU A 87 4.58 -7.75 2.03
N GLY A 88 4.77 -6.47 1.66
CA GLY A 88 4.30 -5.32 2.45
C GLY A 88 2.79 -5.37 2.72
N ARG A 89 1.99 -5.68 1.69
CA ARG A 89 0.52 -5.84 1.84
C ARG A 89 0.11 -6.98 2.78
N ASN A 90 0.95 -8.00 2.88
CA ASN A 90 0.70 -9.17 3.72
C ASN A 90 1.46 -9.08 5.07
N GLN A 91 1.82 -7.87 5.51
CA GLN A 91 2.50 -7.61 6.79
C GLN A 91 3.85 -8.32 6.94
N MET A 92 4.53 -8.54 5.82
CA MET A 92 5.89 -9.09 5.72
C MET A 92 6.81 -8.06 5.09
N THR A 93 8.11 -8.27 5.25
CA THR A 93 9.12 -7.49 4.53
C THR A 93 10.35 -8.33 4.24
N ALA A 94 11.13 -7.89 3.27
CA ALA A 94 12.42 -8.47 2.94
C ALA A 94 13.53 -7.55 3.44
N VAL A 95 14.51 -8.14 4.11
CA VAL A 95 15.73 -7.46 4.57
C VAL A 95 16.89 -8.03 3.78
N ASP A 96 17.50 -7.20 2.94
CA ASP A 96 18.73 -7.56 2.25
C ASP A 96 19.88 -7.66 3.27
N LEU A 97 20.49 -8.84 3.35
CA LEU A 97 21.76 -9.11 4.04
C LEU A 97 22.79 -9.48 2.97
N ASP A 98 24.08 -9.34 3.28
CA ASP A 98 25.16 -9.40 2.27
C ASP A 98 25.02 -10.54 1.25
N ASN A 99 24.66 -11.75 1.71
CA ASN A 99 24.59 -12.95 0.88
C ASN A 99 23.18 -13.54 0.68
N TYR A 100 22.17 -13.01 1.37
CA TYR A 100 20.81 -13.56 1.37
C TYR A 100 19.79 -12.50 1.77
N VAL A 101 18.56 -12.69 1.33
CA VAL A 101 17.44 -11.82 1.67
C VAL A 101 16.56 -12.53 2.69
N ASN A 102 16.48 -11.97 3.88
CA ASN A 102 15.67 -12.54 4.95
C ASN A 102 14.24 -11.99 4.89
N ILE A 103 13.25 -12.88 4.76
CA ILE A 103 11.83 -12.55 4.81
C ILE A 103 11.37 -12.66 6.26
N ILE A 104 10.89 -11.53 6.81
CA ILE A 104 10.49 -11.40 8.20
C ILE A 104 9.11 -10.75 8.32
N PRO A 105 8.40 -10.93 9.45
CA PRO A 105 7.20 -10.13 9.75
C PRO A 105 7.54 -8.64 9.84
N ALA A 106 6.68 -7.77 9.32
CA ALA A 106 6.89 -6.31 9.31
C ALA A 106 7.10 -5.74 10.73
N ARG A 107 6.48 -6.33 11.75
CA ARG A 107 6.71 -5.97 13.17
C ARG A 107 8.16 -6.10 13.64
N LYS A 108 8.95 -7.02 13.04
CA LYS A 108 10.37 -7.21 13.36
C LYS A 108 11.28 -6.26 12.56
N ALA A 109 10.77 -5.65 11.49
CA ALA A 109 11.55 -4.88 10.53
C ALA A 109 12.31 -3.70 11.16
N LYS A 110 11.76 -3.06 12.20
CA LYS A 110 12.43 -1.98 12.95
C LYS A 110 13.85 -2.35 13.36
N ARG A 111 14.10 -3.60 13.76
CA ARG A 111 15.40 -4.07 14.26
C ARG A 111 16.45 -4.25 13.17
N PHE A 112 16.00 -4.34 11.91
CA PHE A 112 16.82 -4.61 10.74
C PHE A 112 16.77 -3.45 9.73
N ALA A 113 16.10 -2.35 10.08
CA ALA A 113 15.95 -1.19 9.21
C ALA A 113 17.34 -0.59 8.92
N GLN A 114 17.68 -0.51 7.64
CA GLN A 114 18.95 0.06 7.21
C GLN A 114 18.99 1.54 7.59
N VAL A 115 20.07 1.99 8.23
CA VAL A 115 20.29 3.41 8.47
C VAL A 115 20.67 4.06 7.15
N LEU A 116 19.89 5.03 6.70
CA LEU A 116 20.27 5.91 5.61
C LEU A 116 20.85 7.19 6.17
N PRO A 117 22.15 7.43 5.96
CA PRO A 117 22.72 8.74 6.21
C PRO A 117 22.00 9.76 5.34
N SER A 118 21.57 10.88 5.93
CA SER A 118 20.89 11.95 5.20
C SER A 118 21.75 12.56 4.07
N ALA A 119 23.08 12.32 4.11
CA ALA A 119 24.06 12.87 3.18
C ALA A 119 24.40 11.96 1.97
N THR A 120 24.03 10.67 1.96
CA THR A 120 24.62 9.74 0.97
C THR A 120 23.99 9.77 -0.42
N GLY A 121 22.91 10.54 -0.65
CA GLY A 121 22.22 10.52 -1.96
C GLY A 121 21.81 9.12 -2.42
N GLN A 122 21.80 8.15 -1.48
CA GLN A 122 21.65 6.74 -1.77
C GLN A 122 20.19 6.53 -2.14
N LYS A 123 19.96 6.34 -3.44
CA LYS A 123 18.62 6.10 -3.95
C LYS A 123 18.20 4.70 -3.53
N ILE A 124 17.21 4.63 -2.66
CA ILE A 124 16.54 3.36 -2.40
C ILE A 124 15.60 3.12 -3.56
N GLU A 125 15.84 2.03 -4.28
CA GLU A 125 15.01 1.66 -5.43
C GLU A 125 13.68 1.05 -5.02
N ASN A 126 13.56 0.61 -3.75
CA ASN A 126 12.40 -0.10 -3.24
C ASN A 126 11.65 0.69 -2.17
N ASP A 127 10.39 1.00 -2.48
CA ASP A 127 9.45 1.74 -1.63
C ASP A 127 9.00 0.97 -0.38
N SER A 128 9.02 -0.36 -0.40
CA SER A 128 8.60 -1.21 0.72
C SER A 128 9.75 -1.57 1.68
N GLN A 129 10.98 -1.16 1.37
CA GLN A 129 12.13 -1.42 2.23
C GLN A 129 12.05 -0.59 3.50
N TRP A 130 12.30 -1.22 4.65
CA TRP A 130 12.34 -0.55 5.95
C TRP A 130 13.65 0.17 6.17
N VAL A 131 13.54 1.44 6.55
CA VAL A 131 14.68 2.34 6.62
C VAL A 131 14.62 3.19 7.88
N THR A 132 15.79 3.56 8.38
CA THR A 132 15.95 4.55 9.43
C THR A 132 16.54 5.82 8.81
N LYS A 133 15.81 6.94 8.86
CA LYS A 133 16.25 8.22 8.30
C LYS A 133 16.14 9.34 9.32
N ILE A 134 17.13 10.24 9.29
CA ILE A 134 17.10 11.48 10.05
C ILE A 134 16.67 12.60 9.10
N VAL A 135 15.57 13.27 9.41
CA VAL A 135 15.00 14.35 8.60
C VAL A 135 15.17 15.67 9.35
N ASP A 136 15.90 16.60 8.75
CA ASP A 136 16.01 17.97 9.27
C ASP A 136 14.68 18.71 9.04
N CYS A 137 14.18 19.35 10.08
CA CYS A 137 12.89 20.05 10.03
C CYS A 137 13.04 21.55 9.77
N GLY A 138 14.26 22.08 9.66
CA GLY A 138 14.51 23.46 9.32
C GLY A 138 13.88 24.43 10.32
N ASN A 139 13.01 25.33 9.84
CA ASN A 139 12.39 26.37 10.67
C ASN A 139 11.02 25.96 11.24
N LEU A 140 10.60 24.72 11.03
CA LEU A 140 9.29 24.25 11.48
C LEU A 140 9.29 24.04 13.00
N ASP A 141 8.17 24.41 13.64
CA ASP A 141 7.87 23.98 15.01
C ASP A 141 7.30 22.55 14.95
N VAL A 142 8.21 21.58 14.93
CA VAL A 142 7.90 20.16 14.75
C VAL A 142 7.01 19.63 15.87
N LYS A 143 7.12 20.18 17.10
CA LYS A 143 6.38 19.71 18.26
C LYS A 143 4.86 19.77 18.03
N GLN A 144 4.41 20.79 17.31
CA GLN A 144 2.99 20.96 16.96
C GLN A 144 2.54 20.01 15.84
N LEU A 145 3.47 19.58 14.98
CA LEU A 145 3.19 18.73 13.82
C LEU A 145 3.25 17.23 14.13
N ILE A 146 4.00 16.82 15.17
CA ILE A 146 4.18 15.40 15.55
C ILE A 146 2.84 14.64 15.64
N PRO A 147 1.79 15.14 16.31
CA PRO A 147 0.53 14.40 16.40
C PRO A 147 -0.07 14.10 15.03
N ALA A 148 -0.03 15.06 14.10
CA ALA A 148 -0.51 14.87 12.75
C ALA A 148 0.37 13.92 11.94
N LEU A 149 1.71 14.10 12.00
CA LEU A 149 2.65 13.26 11.26
C LEU A 149 2.67 11.81 11.74
N ARG A 150 2.42 11.54 13.03
CA ARG A 150 2.32 10.18 13.56
C ARG A 150 1.20 9.37 12.93
N THR A 151 0.13 10.00 12.46
CA THR A 151 -0.98 9.30 11.76
C THR A 151 -0.57 8.71 10.41
N LEU A 152 0.53 9.22 9.83
CA LEU A 152 1.04 8.75 8.53
C LEU A 152 1.93 7.53 8.65
N ILE A 153 2.35 7.18 9.87
CA ILE A 153 3.30 6.10 10.12
C ILE A 153 2.53 4.87 10.57
N ASP A 154 2.89 3.73 9.99
CA ASP A 154 2.36 2.43 10.38
C ASP A 154 2.55 2.18 11.89
N VAL A 155 1.70 1.37 12.51
CA VAL A 155 1.86 0.97 13.93
C VAL A 155 3.22 0.31 14.20
N ASN A 156 3.75 -0.38 13.18
CA ASN A 156 5.06 -1.00 13.19
C ASN A 156 6.18 -0.02 12.82
N GLY A 157 5.91 1.28 12.68
CA GLY A 157 6.89 2.33 12.47
C GLY A 157 7.34 3.00 13.76
N HIS A 158 8.31 3.90 13.66
CA HIS A 158 8.75 4.74 14.76
C HIS A 158 9.02 6.17 14.29
N MET A 159 8.68 7.13 15.15
CA MET A 159 8.99 8.54 14.98
C MET A 159 9.35 9.14 16.32
N ALA A 160 10.55 9.69 16.39
CA ALA A 160 11.06 10.46 17.51
C ALA A 160 11.53 11.83 17.05
N PHE A 161 11.31 12.84 17.89
CA PHE A 161 11.83 14.17 17.68
C PHE A 161 13.07 14.37 18.54
N TYR A 162 14.15 14.80 17.91
CA TYR A 162 15.40 15.16 18.56
C TYR A 162 15.53 16.68 18.57
N GLU A 163 15.19 17.25 19.71
CA GLU A 163 15.09 18.70 19.92
C GLU A 163 16.40 19.47 19.67
N PRO A 164 17.59 19.00 20.12
CA PRO A 164 18.82 19.77 19.96
C PRO A 164 19.20 20.11 18.51
N SER A 165 18.85 19.26 17.55
CA SER A 165 19.10 19.51 16.12
C SER A 165 17.82 19.77 15.32
N ASN A 166 16.68 19.98 15.98
CA ASN A 166 15.36 20.09 15.34
C ASN A 166 15.12 19.02 14.25
N SER A 167 15.40 17.76 14.56
CA SER A 167 15.36 16.66 13.57
C SER A 167 14.38 15.57 13.98
N LEU A 168 13.79 14.90 12.99
CA LEU A 168 12.95 13.72 13.17
C LEU A 168 13.74 12.46 12.84
N ILE A 169 13.73 11.49 13.75
CA ILE A 169 14.23 10.14 13.51
C ILE A 169 13.03 9.29 13.10
N LEU A 170 13.04 8.79 11.86
CA LEU A 170 11.96 8.02 11.26
C LEU A 170 12.42 6.60 10.99
N VAL A 171 11.63 5.62 11.42
CA VAL A 171 11.78 4.21 11.04
C VAL A 171 10.49 3.73 10.40
N ALA A 172 10.50 3.56 9.09
CA ALA A 172 9.30 3.21 8.31
C ALA A 172 9.71 2.65 6.93
N PRO A 173 8.75 2.13 6.12
CA PRO A 173 8.99 1.87 4.71
C PRO A 173 9.43 3.13 3.95
N ASN A 174 10.29 2.98 2.94
CA ASN A 174 10.85 4.09 2.16
C ASN A 174 9.77 5.03 1.58
N ALA A 175 8.68 4.49 1.03
CA ALA A 175 7.56 5.30 0.52
C ALA A 175 6.95 6.21 1.59
N THR A 176 6.82 5.73 2.83
CA THR A 176 6.30 6.52 3.95
C THR A 176 7.31 7.60 4.34
N VAL A 177 8.60 7.27 4.40
CA VAL A 177 9.66 8.25 4.70
C VAL A 177 9.67 9.37 3.67
N VAL A 178 9.69 9.03 2.38
CA VAL A 178 9.65 10.00 1.27
C VAL A 178 8.39 10.87 1.36
N ARG A 179 7.24 10.27 1.68
CA ARG A 179 5.98 11.03 1.85
C ARG A 179 6.09 12.05 2.99
N VAL A 180 6.63 11.66 4.15
CA VAL A 180 6.81 12.57 5.29
C VAL A 180 7.79 13.69 4.93
N GLU A 181 8.90 13.37 4.26
CA GLU A 181 9.87 14.36 3.81
C GLU A 181 9.27 15.39 2.85
N ASN A 182 8.48 14.95 1.88
CA ASN A 182 7.81 15.84 0.94
C ASN A 182 6.81 16.77 1.66
N ILE A 183 6.06 16.26 2.64
CA ILE A 183 5.15 17.08 3.46
C ILE A 183 5.95 18.13 4.25
N MET A 184 7.04 17.73 4.88
CA MET A 184 7.90 18.63 5.64
C MET A 184 8.53 19.70 4.75
N MET A 185 8.95 19.34 3.54
CA MET A 185 9.50 20.26 2.55
C MET A 185 8.46 21.32 2.13
N GLU A 186 7.23 20.91 1.82
CA GLU A 186 6.14 21.82 1.47
C GLU A 186 5.75 22.75 2.63
N LEU A 187 5.71 22.23 3.86
CA LEU A 187 5.44 23.04 5.05
C LEU A 187 6.55 24.07 5.30
N ASN A 188 7.82 23.67 5.16
CA ASN A 188 8.96 24.55 5.38
C ASN A 188 9.03 25.65 4.31
N LYS A 189 8.68 25.35 3.06
CA LYS A 189 8.58 26.34 1.97
C LYS A 189 7.54 27.43 2.27
N ASN A 190 6.44 27.07 2.92
CA ASN A 190 5.36 27.99 3.30
C ASN A 190 5.63 28.75 4.61
N ASN A 191 6.73 28.43 5.32
CA ASN A 191 7.11 29.08 6.57
C ASN A 191 8.54 29.67 6.46
N PRO A 192 8.75 30.69 5.60
CA PRO A 192 10.06 31.31 5.44
C PRO A 192 10.54 31.88 6.79
N LYS A 193 11.85 31.77 7.07
CA LYS A 193 12.51 32.21 8.31
C LYS A 193 11.83 33.45 8.89
N ARG A 194 11.33 33.36 10.13
CA ARG A 194 11.03 34.57 10.92
C ARG A 194 12.30 35.42 10.90
N LYS A 195 12.28 36.53 10.16
CA LYS A 195 13.35 37.53 10.23
C LYS A 195 13.45 37.94 11.69
N SER A 196 14.58 37.61 12.32
CA SER A 196 14.99 38.16 13.61
C SER A 196 15.26 39.65 13.46
#